data_AF-A0A4P2PWG6-F1
#
_entry.id   AF-A0A4P2PWG6-F1
#
_cell.length_a   1.000
_cell.length_b   1.000
_cell.length_c   1.000
_cell.angle_alpha   90.00
_cell.angle_beta   90.00
_cell.angle_gamma   90.00
#
_symmetry.space_group_name_H-M   'P 1'
#
loop_
_entity.id
_entity.type
_entity.pdbx_description
1 polymer ?
#
loop_
_entity_poly.entity_id
_entity_poly.type
_entity_poly.pdbx_seq_one_letter_code
_entity_poly.pdbx_strand_id
1 'polypeptide(L)'
;MIRSTRAAAAAMTSLFLAPLGGCVAASGARSPAAATAPPPCPEPAAPAATAAPGTAAPAAADLDALYREAIFKSAVATPAAARKLVPLKPDANGTYTVTTWAGCRGDGGSNRCGVYEPQKTVDVKWDVWVTSNHEVQTKCKAWTGDVVLKIHQLLGMSAPQPPLPADTVERQFVTFSGVPAESIFRPCTDTRVDTDSCNATELPEHQAADAPADYYRWFAQQAMSSWQVPKEDQAPTGFPWTRLGYTYNWAPGADIYGASEYVIPGSAKPVKLTVVAVQTAKDFCRP
;
A
#
# COMPACT_ATOMS: atom_id res chain seq x y z
N MET A 1 -9.72 29.46 29.60
CA MET A 1 -8.83 30.27 28.75
C MET A 1 -7.89 29.26 28.08
N ILE A 2 -7.81 29.06 26.76
CA ILE A 2 -8.06 29.86 25.56
C ILE A 2 -8.72 28.92 24.51
N ARG A 3 -9.81 29.38 23.88
CA ARG A 3 -10.43 28.75 22.69
C ARG A 3 -9.75 29.30 21.44
N SER A 4 -9.50 28.46 20.43
CA SER A 4 -9.23 28.94 19.06
C SER A 4 -9.92 28.04 18.04
N THR A 5 -11.08 28.49 17.58
CA THR A 5 -11.78 28.07 16.37
C THR A 5 -11.28 28.89 15.20
N ARG A 6 -10.92 28.26 14.07
CA ARG A 6 -10.87 28.95 12.77
C ARG A 6 -11.65 28.16 11.74
N ALA A 7 -12.77 28.75 11.34
CA ALA A 7 -13.53 28.44 10.14
C ALA A 7 -12.77 28.95 8.91
N ALA A 8 -12.74 28.16 7.84
CA ALA A 8 -12.27 28.60 6.53
C ALA A 8 -13.48 29.07 5.71
N ALA A 9 -13.46 30.36 5.33
CA ALA A 9 -14.44 30.96 4.44
C ALA A 9 -14.13 30.56 2.99
N ALA A 10 -15.16 30.11 2.27
CA ALA A 10 -15.11 29.82 0.83
C ALA A 10 -15.24 31.13 0.04
N ALA A 11 -14.30 31.39 -0.87
CA ALA A 11 -14.40 32.46 -1.84
C ALA A 11 -15.09 31.95 -3.11
N MET A 12 -16.32 32.41 -3.35
CA MET A 12 -17.03 32.32 -4.63
C MET A 12 -16.30 33.17 -5.66
N THR A 13 -15.90 32.56 -6.78
CA THR A 13 -15.50 33.29 -7.99
C THR A 13 -16.52 32.98 -9.07
N SER A 14 -17.30 33.99 -9.43
CA SER A 14 -18.32 33.97 -10.48
C SER A 14 -17.68 33.82 -11.86
N LEU A 15 -18.03 32.74 -12.57
CA LEU A 15 -17.69 32.58 -13.99
C LEU A 15 -18.80 33.23 -14.83
N PHE A 16 -18.43 34.20 -15.66
CA PHE A 16 -19.32 34.88 -16.58
C PHE A 16 -19.79 33.95 -17.71
N LEU A 17 -21.10 33.93 -17.93
CA LEU A 17 -21.81 33.29 -19.04
C LEU A 17 -21.57 34.09 -20.34
N ALA A 18 -21.11 33.43 -21.40
CA ALA A 18 -21.19 33.96 -22.77
C ALA A 18 -22.29 33.19 -23.54
N PRO A 19 -23.17 33.87 -24.30
CA PRO A 19 -24.25 33.21 -25.02
C PRO A 19 -23.73 32.61 -26.34
N LEU A 20 -23.92 31.30 -26.52
CA LEU A 20 -23.82 30.66 -27.84
C LEU A 20 -25.15 30.90 -28.56
N GLY A 21 -25.09 31.73 -29.61
CA GLY A 21 -26.17 31.91 -30.56
C GLY A 21 -26.45 30.61 -31.30
N GLY A 22 -27.75 30.28 -31.44
CA GLY A 22 -28.21 29.15 -32.22
C GLY A 22 -28.12 29.41 -33.71
N CYS A 23 -27.99 28.32 -34.48
CA CYS A 23 -28.51 28.27 -35.84
C CYS A 23 -29.01 26.85 -36.15
N VAL A 24 -30.14 26.83 -36.84
CA VAL A 24 -31.07 25.73 -37.08
C VAL A 24 -30.53 24.74 -38.13
N ALA A 25 -31.00 23.49 -38.02
CA ALA A 25 -30.73 22.40 -38.95
C ALA A 25 -31.20 22.69 -40.38
N ALA A 26 -30.44 22.20 -41.37
CA ALA A 26 -30.95 21.93 -42.71
C ALA A 26 -30.43 20.58 -43.19
N SER A 27 -31.36 19.64 -43.31
CA SER A 27 -31.20 18.35 -43.96
C SER A 27 -31.08 18.56 -45.47
N GLY A 28 -30.10 17.92 -46.10
CA GLY A 28 -29.89 17.99 -47.55
C GLY A 28 -29.13 16.76 -48.03
N ALA A 29 -29.86 15.74 -48.45
CA ALA A 29 -29.33 14.56 -49.10
C ALA A 29 -28.78 14.89 -50.50
N ARG A 30 -27.54 14.47 -50.80
CA ARG A 30 -27.04 14.26 -52.17
C ARG A 30 -26.08 13.07 -52.19
N SER A 31 -26.34 12.13 -53.10
CA SER A 31 -25.51 10.96 -53.41
C SER A 31 -24.23 11.35 -54.18
N PRO A 32 -23.22 10.46 -54.26
CA PRO A 32 -21.80 10.83 -54.38
C PRO A 32 -21.33 10.99 -55.82
N ALA A 33 -20.44 11.96 -56.04
CA ALA A 33 -19.63 12.07 -57.26
C ALA A 33 -18.30 11.34 -57.05
N ALA A 34 -17.90 10.54 -58.04
CA ALA A 34 -16.70 9.72 -58.04
C ALA A 34 -15.42 10.55 -57.85
N ALA A 35 -14.70 10.31 -56.74
CA ALA A 35 -13.37 10.83 -56.50
C ALA A 35 -12.33 9.85 -57.08
N THR A 36 -11.51 10.35 -58.00
CA THR A 36 -10.30 9.67 -58.50
C THR A 36 -9.30 9.50 -57.36
N ALA A 37 -8.75 8.28 -57.21
CA ALA A 37 -7.79 7.94 -56.17
C ALA A 37 -6.47 8.73 -56.29
N PRO A 38 -5.88 9.20 -55.18
CA PRO A 38 -4.53 9.79 -55.18
C PRO A 38 -3.45 8.72 -55.45
N PRO A 39 -2.28 9.11 -55.97
CA PRO A 39 -1.18 8.18 -56.23
C PRO A 39 -0.65 7.54 -54.94
N PRO A 40 -0.13 6.29 -55.00
CA PRO A 40 0.38 5.61 -53.82
C PRO A 40 1.64 6.31 -53.26
N CYS A 41 1.73 6.35 -51.93
CA CYS A 41 2.91 6.81 -51.21
C CYS A 41 4.14 5.97 -51.59
N PRO A 42 5.35 6.57 -51.65
CA PRO A 42 6.58 5.81 -51.86
C PRO A 42 6.84 4.86 -50.68
N GLU A 43 7.27 3.65 -51.02
CA GLU A 43 7.61 2.56 -50.10
C GLU A 43 8.83 2.96 -49.23
N PRO A 44 8.82 2.69 -47.91
CA PRO A 44 9.95 3.02 -47.06
C PRO A 44 11.15 2.14 -47.40
N ALA A 45 12.32 2.77 -47.55
CA ALA A 45 13.58 2.07 -47.77
C ALA A 45 13.89 1.10 -46.62
N ALA A 46 14.35 -0.10 -46.98
CA ALA A 46 14.76 -1.14 -46.05
C ALA A 46 15.78 -0.61 -45.02
N PRO A 47 15.63 -0.94 -43.71
CA PRO A 47 16.58 -0.50 -42.71
C PRO A 47 17.93 -1.19 -42.94
N ALA A 48 19.00 -0.40 -42.88
CA ALA A 48 20.36 -0.90 -42.83
C ALA A 48 20.53 -1.83 -41.63
N ALA A 49 21.21 -2.96 -41.84
CA ALA A 49 21.45 -3.99 -40.82
C ALA A 49 22.09 -3.39 -39.56
N THR A 50 21.30 -3.32 -38.50
CA THR A 50 21.76 -2.97 -37.16
C THR A 50 22.68 -4.09 -36.66
N ALA A 51 23.89 -3.72 -36.23
CA ALA A 51 24.79 -4.62 -35.54
C ALA A 51 24.08 -5.26 -34.34
N ALA A 52 24.34 -6.56 -34.13
CA ALA A 52 23.75 -7.33 -33.05
C ALA A 52 23.95 -6.61 -31.69
N PRO A 53 22.90 -6.47 -30.87
CA PRO A 53 23.07 -5.92 -29.54
C PRO A 53 23.96 -6.87 -28.75
N GLY A 54 25.12 -6.37 -28.34
CA GLY A 54 25.94 -7.02 -27.32
C GLY A 54 25.06 -7.30 -26.10
N THR A 55 25.24 -8.46 -25.51
CA THR A 55 24.52 -8.94 -24.33
C THR A 55 24.71 -7.93 -23.21
N ALA A 56 23.78 -6.99 -23.09
CA ALA A 56 23.73 -6.07 -21.96
C ALA A 56 23.49 -6.92 -20.72
N ALA A 57 24.38 -6.80 -19.74
CA ALA A 57 24.10 -7.27 -18.39
C ALA A 57 22.74 -6.70 -17.94
N PRO A 58 21.90 -7.47 -17.21
CA PRO A 58 20.58 -7.00 -16.82
C PRO A 58 20.72 -5.66 -16.09
N ALA A 59 20.02 -4.64 -16.60
CA ALA A 59 19.95 -3.33 -15.96
C ALA A 59 19.48 -3.54 -14.52
N ALA A 60 20.13 -2.88 -13.56
CA ALA A 60 19.63 -2.82 -12.19
C ALA A 60 18.15 -2.43 -12.25
N ALA A 61 17.28 -3.23 -11.64
CA ALA A 61 15.84 -3.00 -11.72
C ALA A 61 15.51 -1.60 -11.20
N ASP A 62 14.72 -0.85 -11.96
CA ASP A 62 14.17 0.43 -11.52
C ASP A 62 13.15 0.15 -10.40
N LEU A 63 13.62 0.22 -9.16
CA LEU A 63 12.83 -0.08 -7.96
C LEU A 63 11.65 0.88 -7.80
N ASP A 64 11.81 2.13 -8.23
CA ASP A 64 10.74 3.13 -8.16
C ASP A 64 9.66 2.82 -9.20
N ALA A 65 10.02 2.42 -10.41
CA ALA A 65 9.07 1.95 -11.40
C ALA A 65 8.31 0.70 -10.94
N LEU A 66 9.02 -0.29 -10.37
CA LEU A 66 8.39 -1.50 -9.82
C LEU A 66 7.40 -1.16 -8.69
N TYR A 67 7.77 -0.24 -7.80
CA TYR A 67 6.90 0.18 -6.70
C TYR A 67 5.67 0.95 -7.22
N ARG A 68 5.84 1.87 -8.17
CA ARG A 68 4.71 2.57 -8.83
C ARG A 68 3.75 1.59 -9.51
N GLU A 69 4.29 0.60 -10.21
CA GLU A 69 3.49 -0.44 -10.86
C GLU A 69 2.73 -1.29 -9.83
N ALA A 70 3.36 -1.60 -8.69
CA ALA A 70 2.70 -2.32 -7.60
C ALA A 70 1.51 -1.55 -7.02
N ILE A 71 1.63 -0.24 -6.84
CA ILE A 71 0.51 0.61 -6.38
C ILE A 71 -0.66 0.46 -7.36
N PHE A 72 -0.40 0.60 -8.66
CA PHE A 72 -1.43 0.47 -9.70
C PHE A 72 -2.07 -0.93 -9.72
N LYS A 73 -1.26 -2.00 -9.70
CA LYS A 73 -1.74 -3.39 -9.75
C LYS A 73 -2.55 -3.77 -8.51
N SER A 74 -2.13 -3.32 -7.32
CA SER A 74 -2.84 -3.59 -6.07
C SER A 74 -4.23 -2.96 -5.99
N ALA A 75 -4.48 -1.89 -6.76
CA ALA A 75 -5.78 -1.23 -6.81
C ALA A 75 -6.85 -2.06 -7.54
N VAL A 76 -6.49 -3.13 -8.23
CA VAL A 76 -7.40 -3.98 -8.99
C VAL A 76 -7.49 -5.36 -8.33
N ALA A 77 -8.48 -5.54 -7.44
CA ALA A 77 -8.80 -6.86 -6.92
C ALA A 77 -9.55 -7.69 -7.95
N THR A 78 -9.06 -8.91 -8.17
CA THR A 78 -9.66 -9.92 -9.04
C THR A 78 -9.74 -11.25 -8.28
N PRO A 79 -10.61 -12.19 -8.67
CA PRO A 79 -10.61 -13.52 -8.08
C PRO A 79 -9.24 -14.23 -8.16
N ALA A 80 -8.46 -13.96 -9.22
CA ALA A 80 -7.11 -14.52 -9.39
C ALA A 80 -6.07 -13.95 -8.40
N ALA A 81 -6.33 -12.77 -7.84
CA ALA A 81 -5.51 -12.18 -6.79
C ALA A 81 -5.86 -12.72 -5.39
N ALA A 82 -6.95 -13.47 -5.23
CA ALA A 82 -7.28 -14.09 -3.95
C ALA A 82 -6.16 -15.03 -3.50
N ARG A 83 -5.85 -14.99 -2.20
CA ARG A 83 -4.81 -15.81 -1.56
C ARG A 83 -5.34 -16.36 -0.27
N LYS A 84 -4.81 -17.51 0.14
CA LYS A 84 -5.05 -18.04 1.48
C LYS A 84 -4.30 -17.16 2.48
N LEU A 85 -5.03 -16.62 3.44
CA LEU A 85 -4.52 -15.75 4.50
C LEU A 85 -4.11 -16.60 5.72
N VAL A 86 -3.37 -15.98 6.63
CA VAL A 86 -2.92 -16.57 7.89
C VAL A 86 -3.79 -16.00 9.01
N PRO A 87 -4.81 -16.71 9.52
CA PRO A 87 -5.65 -16.24 10.62
C PRO A 87 -4.85 -15.91 11.89
N LEU A 88 -5.27 -14.88 12.61
CA LEU A 88 -4.82 -14.68 13.99
C LEU A 88 -5.46 -15.73 14.90
N LYS A 89 -4.67 -16.23 15.84
CA LYS A 89 -5.12 -17.15 16.88
C LYS A 89 -5.01 -16.44 18.21
N PRO A 90 -6.10 -16.30 18.97
CA PRO A 90 -6.03 -15.68 20.28
C PRO A 90 -5.24 -16.58 21.24
N ASP A 91 -4.57 -15.95 22.21
CA ASP A 91 -3.99 -16.66 23.35
C ASP A 91 -5.06 -17.05 24.37
N ALA A 92 -4.64 -17.65 25.49
CA ALA A 92 -5.55 -18.09 26.54
C ALA A 92 -6.39 -16.95 27.16
N ASN A 93 -5.97 -15.69 26.99
CA ASN A 93 -6.67 -14.51 27.49
C ASN A 93 -7.58 -13.89 26.42
N GLY A 94 -7.70 -14.49 25.24
CA GLY A 94 -8.48 -13.92 24.13
C GLY A 94 -7.78 -12.77 23.41
N THR A 95 -6.46 -12.61 23.59
CA THR A 95 -5.70 -11.50 22.99
C THR A 95 -4.73 -11.99 21.92
N TYR A 96 -4.22 -11.08 21.09
CA TYR A 96 -3.34 -11.42 19.99
C TYR A 96 -1.89 -10.99 20.21
N THR A 97 -0.97 -11.73 19.58
CA THR A 97 0.43 -11.36 19.40
C THR A 97 0.70 -11.09 17.93
N VAL A 98 1.21 -9.91 17.62
CA VAL A 98 1.37 -9.39 16.25
C VAL A 98 2.66 -8.60 16.11
N THR A 99 3.15 -8.45 14.89
CA THR A 99 4.43 -7.77 14.63
C THR A 99 4.27 -6.66 13.61
N THR A 100 4.82 -5.48 13.91
CA THR A 100 4.91 -4.34 12.99
C THR A 100 6.34 -4.12 12.51
N TRP A 101 6.49 -3.53 11.32
CA TRP A 101 7.73 -2.98 10.80
C TRP A 101 7.77 -1.47 11.07
N ALA A 102 8.24 -1.09 12.26
CA ALA A 102 8.11 0.25 12.79
C ALA A 102 9.22 1.19 12.31
N GLY A 103 8.86 2.45 12.02
CA GLY A 103 9.79 3.56 11.83
C GLY A 103 10.57 3.92 13.10
N CYS A 104 11.84 4.27 12.93
CA CYS A 104 12.83 4.56 13.96
C CYS A 104 13.75 5.68 13.43
N ARG A 105 13.33 6.94 13.42
CA ARG A 105 14.18 8.07 12.99
C ARG A 105 15.14 8.49 14.10
N GLY A 106 16.36 8.88 13.75
CA GLY A 106 17.32 9.45 14.71
C GLY A 106 17.04 10.91 15.08
N ASP A 107 16.09 11.57 14.41
CA ASP A 107 15.83 13.02 14.48
C ASP A 107 15.00 13.49 15.69
N GLY A 108 14.61 12.57 16.59
CA GLY A 108 13.85 12.90 17.78
C GLY A 108 12.35 13.18 17.54
N GLY A 109 11.84 12.95 16.31
CA GLY A 109 10.41 13.07 15.98
C GLY A 109 9.51 12.00 16.62
N SER A 110 8.24 11.97 16.25
CA SER A 110 7.24 11.01 16.76
C SER A 110 7.58 9.54 16.49
N ASN A 111 8.50 9.27 15.55
CA ASN A 111 8.98 7.94 15.20
C ASN A 111 10.43 7.72 15.66
N ARG A 112 10.89 8.37 16.75
CA ARG A 112 12.30 8.27 17.15
C ARG A 112 12.73 6.84 17.52
N CYS A 113 14.00 6.52 17.30
CA CYS A 113 14.56 5.27 17.81
C CYS A 113 14.46 5.16 19.34
N GLY A 114 14.22 3.93 19.83
CA GLY A 114 14.04 3.66 21.26
C GLY A 114 12.67 4.01 21.82
N VAL A 115 11.67 4.36 20.98
CA VAL A 115 10.27 4.52 21.44
C VAL A 115 9.69 3.19 21.93
N TYR A 116 10.07 2.09 21.27
CA TYR A 116 9.67 0.76 21.67
C TYR A 116 10.78 0.14 22.51
N GLU A 117 10.43 -0.17 23.76
CA GLU A 117 11.30 -0.84 24.72
C GLU A 117 10.63 -2.15 25.15
N PRO A 118 11.35 -3.28 25.17
CA PRO A 118 10.80 -4.54 25.67
C PRO A 118 10.21 -4.39 27.08
N GLN A 119 9.09 -5.06 27.31
CA GLN A 119 8.31 -5.05 28.55
C GLN A 119 7.69 -3.70 28.93
N LYS A 120 7.76 -2.69 28.04
CA LYS A 120 7.03 -1.42 28.21
C LYS A 120 5.71 -1.45 27.46
N THR A 121 4.78 -0.64 27.95
CA THR A 121 3.52 -0.37 27.28
C THR A 121 3.62 0.88 26.43
N VAL A 122 2.98 0.85 25.27
CA VAL A 122 2.88 1.98 24.34
C VAL A 122 1.41 2.28 24.05
N ASP A 123 1.08 3.56 24.02
CA ASP A 123 -0.23 4.07 23.64
C ASP A 123 -0.20 4.41 22.14
N VAL A 124 -0.91 3.64 21.32
CA VAL A 124 -0.97 3.90 19.88
C VAL A 124 -2.08 4.93 19.57
N LYS A 125 -1.69 6.02 18.90
CA LYS A 125 -2.58 7.16 18.55
C LYS A 125 -2.93 7.22 17.06
N TRP A 126 -2.26 6.42 16.26
CA TRP A 126 -2.40 6.30 14.81
C TRP A 126 -2.50 4.82 14.47
N ASP A 127 -3.03 4.53 13.28
CA ASP A 127 -3.17 3.18 12.79
C ASP A 127 -1.80 2.49 12.74
N VAL A 128 -1.72 1.32 13.38
CA VAL A 128 -0.53 0.48 13.35
C VAL A 128 -0.82 -0.73 12.48
N TRP A 129 -0.09 -0.82 11.37
CA TRP A 129 -0.11 -1.96 10.46
C TRP A 129 0.74 -3.07 11.03
N VAL A 130 0.15 -4.26 11.15
CA VAL A 130 0.78 -5.43 11.75
C VAL A 130 0.56 -6.66 10.89
N THR A 131 1.44 -7.64 11.06
CA THR A 131 1.33 -8.98 10.49
C THR A 131 1.21 -10.00 11.62
N SER A 132 0.85 -11.23 11.29
CA SER A 132 0.94 -12.32 12.26
C SER A 132 2.40 -12.50 12.71
N ASN A 133 2.62 -12.82 13.98
CA ASN A 133 3.96 -12.80 14.61
C ASN A 133 5.04 -13.61 13.86
N HIS A 134 4.65 -14.70 13.20
CA HIS A 134 5.60 -15.66 12.62
C HIS A 134 5.63 -15.69 11.09
N GLU A 135 4.67 -15.08 10.40
CA GLU A 135 4.56 -15.25 8.94
C GLU A 135 5.74 -14.61 8.20
N VAL A 136 6.04 -13.34 8.50
CA VAL A 136 7.17 -12.62 7.89
C VAL A 136 8.48 -13.31 8.25
N GLN A 137 8.64 -13.68 9.52
CA GLN A 137 9.83 -14.40 9.99
C GLN A 137 10.03 -15.67 9.18
N THR A 138 9.00 -16.51 9.05
CA THR A 138 9.04 -17.77 8.31
C THR A 138 9.48 -17.56 6.86
N LYS A 139 8.99 -16.49 6.21
CA LYS A 139 9.35 -16.15 4.82
C LYS A 139 10.81 -15.71 4.69
N CYS A 140 11.37 -15.02 5.70
CA CYS A 140 12.70 -14.42 5.60
C CYS A 140 13.86 -15.22 6.25
N LYS A 141 13.59 -16.31 6.98
CA LYS A 141 14.62 -17.15 7.65
C LYS A 141 15.83 -17.54 6.79
N ALA A 142 15.61 -17.77 5.49
CA ALA A 142 16.63 -18.22 4.55
C ALA A 142 17.10 -17.14 3.57
N TRP A 143 16.69 -15.87 3.78
CA TRP A 143 17.06 -14.80 2.86
C TRP A 143 18.54 -14.43 3.01
N THR A 144 19.18 -14.26 1.85
CA THR A 144 20.52 -13.70 1.72
C THR A 144 20.46 -12.36 0.96
N GLY A 145 21.54 -11.58 0.99
CA GLY A 145 21.61 -10.27 0.32
C GLY A 145 20.94 -9.14 1.11
N ASP A 146 20.36 -8.17 0.41
CA ASP A 146 19.68 -7.03 1.03
C ASP A 146 18.32 -7.44 1.62
N VAL A 147 18.35 -7.84 2.90
CA VAL A 147 17.16 -8.27 3.65
C VAL A 147 16.18 -7.10 3.85
N VAL A 148 16.66 -5.86 3.99
CA VAL A 148 15.79 -4.70 4.21
C VAL A 148 14.97 -4.41 2.96
N LEU A 149 15.60 -4.40 1.78
CA LEU A 149 14.88 -4.28 0.51
C LEU A 149 13.84 -5.39 0.34
N LYS A 150 14.20 -6.65 0.65
CA LYS A 150 13.25 -7.78 0.56
C LYS A 150 12.09 -7.68 1.54
N ILE A 151 12.31 -7.16 2.75
CA ILE A 151 11.21 -6.87 3.71
C ILE A 151 10.32 -5.76 3.15
N HIS A 152 10.89 -4.70 2.58
CA HIS A 152 10.12 -3.62 1.98
C HIS A 152 9.29 -4.13 0.80
N GLN A 153 9.88 -4.96 -0.05
CA GLN A 153 9.18 -5.68 -1.12
C GLN A 153 8.01 -6.48 -0.57
N LEU A 154 8.26 -7.37 0.39
CA LEU A 154 7.25 -8.24 0.97
C LEU A 154 6.10 -7.46 1.63
N LEU A 155 6.41 -6.40 2.37
CA LEU A 155 5.44 -5.64 3.16
C LEU A 155 4.79 -4.50 2.36
N GLY A 156 5.06 -4.37 1.06
CA GLY A 156 4.50 -3.29 0.26
C GLY A 156 5.02 -1.90 0.65
N MET A 157 6.25 -1.80 1.16
CA MET A 157 6.90 -0.52 1.45
C MET A 157 7.77 -0.09 0.26
N SER A 158 7.91 1.22 0.05
CA SER A 158 8.82 1.75 -0.98
C SER A 158 10.25 1.31 -0.72
N ALA A 159 11.06 1.24 -1.78
CA ALA A 159 12.48 0.97 -1.63
C ALA A 159 13.13 1.97 -0.63
N PRO A 160 14.07 1.51 0.22
CA PRO A 160 14.85 2.40 1.07
C PRO A 160 15.52 3.48 0.20
N GLN A 161 15.29 4.76 0.52
CA GLN A 161 15.80 5.88 -0.28
C GLN A 161 17.24 6.22 0.13
N PRO A 162 18.23 6.26 -0.78
CA PRO A 162 19.60 6.67 -0.43
C PRO A 162 19.70 8.12 0.11
N PRO A 163 20.78 8.48 0.85
CA PRO A 163 21.85 7.63 1.34
C PRO A 163 21.43 7.03 2.68
N LEU A 164 20.90 5.80 2.66
CA LEU A 164 20.72 5.07 3.89
C LEU A 164 22.03 4.30 4.14
N PRO A 165 22.77 4.59 5.23
CA PRO A 165 23.84 3.72 5.68
C PRO A 165 23.38 2.25 5.68
N ALA A 166 24.30 1.36 5.29
CA ALA A 166 24.06 -0.08 5.14
C ALA A 166 23.61 -0.78 6.44
N ASP A 167 23.63 -0.05 7.56
CA ASP A 167 23.23 -0.44 8.91
C ASP A 167 22.09 0.43 9.47
N THR A 168 21.38 1.20 8.64
CA THR A 168 20.30 2.08 9.11
C THR A 168 19.21 1.31 9.84
N VAL A 169 19.33 1.39 11.17
CA VAL A 169 18.36 1.24 12.24
C VAL A 169 17.07 2.03 12.05
N GLU A 170 16.77 2.54 10.85
CA GLU A 170 15.60 3.38 10.60
C GLU A 170 14.27 2.64 10.70
N ARG A 171 14.32 1.31 10.74
CA ARG A 171 13.18 0.46 11.05
C ARG A 171 13.56 -0.79 11.83
N GLN A 172 12.63 -1.23 12.66
CA GLN A 172 12.77 -2.42 13.50
C GLN A 172 11.47 -3.22 13.50
N PHE A 173 11.59 -4.53 13.65
CA PHE A 173 10.43 -5.35 13.96
C PHE A 173 10.10 -5.18 15.44
N VAL A 174 8.86 -4.76 15.70
CA VAL A 174 8.33 -4.62 17.05
C VAL A 174 7.19 -5.61 17.19
N THR A 175 7.30 -6.50 18.16
CA THR A 175 6.24 -7.46 18.47
C THR A 175 5.45 -6.95 19.66
N PHE A 176 4.13 -6.92 19.51
CA PHE A 176 3.18 -6.58 20.55
C PHE A 176 2.45 -7.83 21.02
N SER A 177 2.18 -7.92 22.32
CA SER A 177 1.27 -8.90 22.90
C SER A 177 0.13 -8.21 23.65
N GLY A 178 -0.91 -8.97 23.95
CA GLY A 178 -2.07 -8.44 24.68
C GLY A 178 -2.96 -7.53 23.85
N VAL A 179 -2.91 -7.65 22.51
CA VAL A 179 -3.80 -6.86 21.62
C VAL A 179 -5.23 -7.36 21.81
N PRO A 180 -6.17 -6.52 22.30
CA PRO A 180 -7.55 -6.93 22.49
C PRO A 180 -8.22 -7.24 21.16
N ALA A 181 -9.16 -8.19 21.14
CA ALA A 181 -9.76 -8.66 19.90
C ALA A 181 -10.62 -7.59 19.19
N GLU A 182 -11.25 -6.72 19.97
CA GLU A 182 -12.02 -5.57 19.52
C GLU A 182 -11.15 -4.41 18.99
N SER A 183 -9.83 -4.46 19.21
CA SER A 183 -8.87 -3.41 18.85
C SER A 183 -8.03 -3.77 17.63
N ILE A 184 -8.39 -4.80 16.87
CA ILE A 184 -7.68 -5.20 15.66
C ILE A 184 -8.66 -5.72 14.62
N PHE A 185 -8.43 -5.36 13.36
CA PHE A 185 -9.24 -5.82 12.25
C PHE A 185 -8.38 -6.17 11.04
N ARG A 186 -8.93 -6.98 10.14
CA ARG A 186 -8.34 -7.24 8.83
C ARG A 186 -8.77 -6.11 7.86
N PRO A 187 -7.84 -5.42 7.16
CA PRO A 187 -8.15 -4.31 6.27
C PRO A 187 -8.65 -4.81 4.91
N CYS A 188 -9.78 -5.53 4.92
CA CYS A 188 -10.42 -6.07 3.74
C CYS A 188 -11.95 -6.12 3.94
N THR A 189 -12.70 -6.67 3.00
CA THR A 189 -14.16 -6.71 3.03
C THR A 189 -14.71 -7.54 4.21
N ASP A 190 -14.04 -8.61 4.62
CA ASP A 190 -14.30 -9.29 5.89
C ASP A 190 -13.31 -8.80 6.94
N THR A 191 -13.79 -8.07 7.95
CA THR A 191 -12.92 -7.49 8.98
C THR A 191 -12.41 -8.49 10.01
N ARG A 192 -12.93 -9.73 10.00
CA ARG A 192 -12.55 -10.77 10.95
C ARG A 192 -11.09 -11.17 10.78
N VAL A 193 -10.41 -11.31 11.92
CA VAL A 193 -8.98 -11.63 11.95
C VAL A 193 -8.69 -13.13 12.01
N ASP A 194 -9.70 -13.95 12.32
CA ASP A 194 -9.64 -15.40 12.48
C ASP A 194 -10.01 -16.18 11.21
N THR A 195 -10.18 -15.49 10.08
CA THR A 195 -10.47 -16.08 8.77
C THR A 195 -9.21 -16.20 7.89
N ASP A 196 -9.22 -17.16 6.96
CA ASP A 196 -8.13 -17.44 6.02
C ASP A 196 -8.41 -16.98 4.58
N SER A 197 -9.45 -16.18 4.38
CA SER A 197 -9.83 -15.65 3.07
C SER A 197 -10.50 -14.30 3.20
N CYS A 198 -10.51 -13.55 2.11
CA CYS A 198 -11.27 -12.31 2.00
C CYS A 198 -11.84 -12.17 0.59
N ASN A 199 -13.10 -11.73 0.50
CA ASN A 199 -13.80 -11.65 -0.79
C ASN A 199 -13.51 -10.33 -1.51
N ALA A 200 -12.93 -10.42 -2.70
CA ALA A 200 -12.62 -9.27 -3.56
C ALA A 200 -13.86 -8.57 -4.14
N THR A 201 -15.00 -9.26 -4.23
CA THR A 201 -16.15 -8.86 -5.07
C THR A 201 -17.34 -8.35 -4.28
N GLU A 202 -17.31 -8.48 -2.96
CA GLU A 202 -18.40 -8.06 -2.07
C GLU A 202 -18.02 -6.77 -1.35
N LEU A 203 -19.01 -5.91 -1.11
CA LEU A 203 -18.81 -4.81 -0.17
C LEU A 203 -18.59 -5.40 1.24
N PRO A 204 -17.84 -4.71 2.12
CA PRO A 204 -17.54 -5.26 3.43
C PRO A 204 -18.80 -5.74 4.20
N GLU A 205 -19.01 -7.05 4.32
CA GLU A 205 -20.27 -7.65 4.80
C GLU A 205 -20.22 -8.02 6.29
N HIS A 206 -19.03 -8.34 6.80
CA HIS A 206 -18.82 -8.76 8.19
C HIS A 206 -18.04 -7.71 8.97
N GLN A 207 -18.73 -7.11 9.94
CA GLN A 207 -18.22 -6.03 10.77
C GLN A 207 -18.26 -6.45 12.23
N ALA A 208 -17.18 -6.22 12.95
CA ALA A 208 -17.29 -6.03 14.39
C ALA A 208 -18.16 -4.77 14.63
N ALA A 209 -19.30 -4.90 15.31
CA ALA A 209 -20.10 -3.74 15.76
C ALA A 209 -19.20 -2.82 16.63
N ASP A 210 -19.14 -1.50 16.48
CA ASP A 210 -20.20 -0.49 16.59
C ASP A 210 -20.01 0.74 15.66
N ALA A 211 -19.82 0.55 14.35
CA ALA A 211 -20.19 1.54 13.31
C ALA A 211 -19.74 1.06 11.91
N PRO A 212 -20.59 0.34 11.16
CA PRO A 212 -20.39 0.11 9.72
C PRO A 212 -19.80 1.30 8.98
N ALA A 213 -20.38 2.48 9.22
CA ALA A 213 -20.02 3.73 8.58
C ALA A 213 -18.58 4.17 8.86
N ASP A 214 -18.04 3.91 10.05
CA ASP A 214 -16.68 4.33 10.40
C ASP A 214 -15.64 3.44 9.72
N TYR A 215 -15.90 2.13 9.63
CA TYR A 215 -15.06 1.23 8.85
C TYR A 215 -15.11 1.53 7.35
N TYR A 216 -16.29 1.73 6.76
CA TYR A 216 -16.38 2.08 5.34
C TYR A 216 -15.68 3.41 5.04
N ARG A 217 -15.81 4.40 5.93
CA ARG A 217 -15.09 5.67 5.80
C ARG A 217 -13.58 5.44 5.86
N TRP A 218 -13.10 4.66 6.83
CA TRP A 218 -11.70 4.29 6.93
C TRP A 218 -11.22 3.57 5.67
N PHE A 219 -11.95 2.57 5.19
CA PHE A 219 -11.62 1.76 4.02
C PHE A 219 -11.55 2.60 2.74
N ALA A 220 -12.52 3.50 2.54
CA ALA A 220 -12.54 4.42 1.41
C ALA A 220 -11.39 5.45 1.49
N GLN A 221 -11.10 5.98 2.68
CA GLN A 221 -9.95 6.85 2.90
C GLN A 221 -8.64 6.12 2.63
N GLN A 222 -8.53 4.86 3.04
CA GLN A 222 -7.36 4.03 2.82
C GLN A 222 -7.16 3.70 1.34
N ALA A 223 -8.23 3.46 0.59
CA ALA A 223 -8.18 3.33 -0.87
C ALA A 223 -7.63 4.61 -1.52
N MET A 224 -8.18 5.77 -1.14
CA MET A 224 -7.78 7.07 -1.69
C MET A 224 -6.35 7.47 -1.32
N SER A 225 -5.84 7.07 -0.15
CA SER A 225 -4.46 7.34 0.27
C SER A 225 -3.47 6.36 -0.35
N SER A 226 -3.81 5.07 -0.38
CA SER A 226 -2.89 4.01 -0.82
C SER A 226 -2.67 4.05 -2.33
N TRP A 227 -3.71 4.24 -3.13
CA TRP A 227 -3.60 4.13 -4.60
C TRP A 227 -3.18 5.42 -5.30
N GLN A 228 -2.49 6.31 -4.60
CA GLN A 228 -1.86 7.48 -5.19
C GLN A 228 -0.55 7.09 -5.86
N VAL A 229 -0.59 6.90 -7.18
CA VAL A 229 0.61 6.62 -7.97
C VAL A 229 1.38 7.95 -8.16
N PRO A 230 2.60 8.08 -7.63
CA PRO A 230 3.41 9.28 -7.83
C PRO A 230 3.85 9.41 -9.29
N LYS A 231 4.09 10.64 -9.76
CA LYS A 231 4.76 10.83 -11.07
C LYS A 231 6.22 10.38 -10.97
N GLU A 232 6.84 10.19 -12.13
CA GLU A 232 8.30 10.05 -12.23
C GLU A 232 8.97 11.23 -11.49
N ASP A 233 10.08 10.94 -10.80
CA ASP A 233 10.82 11.88 -9.95
C ASP A 233 10.11 12.42 -8.69
N GLN A 234 8.93 11.89 -8.34
CA GLN A 234 8.25 12.22 -7.08
C GLN A 234 8.46 11.14 -6.03
N ALA A 235 8.65 11.58 -4.78
CA ALA A 235 8.67 10.66 -3.64
C ALA A 235 7.38 9.83 -3.59
N PRO A 236 7.44 8.56 -3.18
CA PRO A 236 6.26 7.72 -3.09
C PRO A 236 5.21 8.28 -2.11
N THR A 237 4.00 8.50 -2.61
CA THR A 237 2.86 8.99 -1.81
C THR A 237 1.85 7.91 -1.47
N GLY A 238 1.87 6.79 -2.20
CA GLY A 238 0.95 5.67 -2.05
C GLY A 238 1.62 4.38 -1.54
N PHE A 239 0.77 3.37 -1.31
CA PHE A 239 1.12 2.02 -0.88
C PHE A 239 0.37 1.00 -1.73
N PRO A 240 0.98 -0.14 -2.08
CA PRO A 240 0.33 -1.18 -2.84
C PRO A 240 -0.59 -2.03 -1.95
N TRP A 241 -1.61 -1.39 -1.36
CA TRP A 241 -2.60 -2.03 -0.52
C TRP A 241 -3.61 -2.81 -1.35
N THR A 242 -3.80 -4.09 -1.02
CA THR A 242 -4.54 -5.02 -1.90
C THR A 242 -6.03 -5.05 -1.68
N ARG A 243 -6.52 -4.48 -0.56
CA ARG A 243 -7.88 -4.69 -0.01
C ARG A 243 -8.31 -6.16 0.15
N LEU A 244 -7.37 -7.11 0.09
CA LEU A 244 -7.60 -8.55 0.17
C LEU A 244 -7.04 -9.16 1.46
N GLY A 245 -6.59 -8.33 2.40
CA GLY A 245 -6.10 -8.77 3.70
C GLY A 245 -4.66 -9.28 3.69
N TYR A 246 -3.87 -8.92 2.67
CA TYR A 246 -2.43 -9.16 2.62
C TYR A 246 -1.66 -8.02 1.93
N THR A 247 -0.38 -7.85 2.26
CA THR A 247 0.50 -6.86 1.63
C THR A 247 0.91 -7.28 0.21
N TYR A 248 0.93 -6.35 -0.75
CA TYR A 248 1.40 -6.68 -2.10
C TYR A 248 2.92 -6.78 -2.16
N ASN A 249 3.43 -7.98 -2.47
CA ASN A 249 4.85 -8.20 -2.69
C ASN A 249 5.27 -7.77 -4.10
N TRP A 250 6.07 -6.72 -4.17
CA TRP A 250 6.52 -6.14 -5.45
C TRP A 250 7.90 -6.64 -5.90
N ALA A 251 8.49 -7.63 -5.22
CA ALA A 251 9.74 -8.25 -5.67
C ALA A 251 9.58 -8.86 -7.08
N PRO A 252 10.47 -8.54 -8.04
CA PRO A 252 10.42 -9.11 -9.39
C PRO A 252 10.38 -10.64 -9.38
N GLY A 253 9.39 -11.22 -10.05
CA GLY A 253 9.22 -12.68 -10.18
C GLY A 253 8.71 -13.39 -8.92
N ALA A 254 8.40 -12.67 -7.83
CA ALA A 254 7.80 -13.27 -6.64
C ALA A 254 6.28 -13.41 -6.77
N ASP A 255 5.67 -14.25 -5.94
CA ASP A 255 4.22 -14.21 -5.72
C ASP A 255 3.85 -12.83 -5.14
N ILE A 256 2.76 -12.24 -5.65
CA ILE A 256 2.20 -10.97 -5.15
C ILE A 256 1.79 -11.05 -3.67
N TYR A 257 1.64 -12.25 -3.11
CA TYR A 257 1.35 -12.45 -1.71
C TYR A 257 2.56 -12.15 -0.82
N GLY A 258 2.53 -10.99 -0.14
CA GLY A 258 3.50 -10.60 0.87
C GLY A 258 3.28 -11.30 2.19
N ALA A 259 2.50 -10.70 3.07
CA ALA A 259 2.08 -11.30 4.34
C ALA A 259 0.64 -10.90 4.66
N SER A 260 -0.06 -11.71 5.44
CA SER A 260 -1.38 -11.33 5.96
C SER A 260 -1.26 -10.08 6.83
N GLU A 261 -2.10 -9.10 6.55
CA GLU A 261 -2.06 -7.79 7.20
C GLU A 261 -3.28 -7.57 8.10
N TYR A 262 -3.06 -6.77 9.14
CA TYR A 262 -4.03 -6.37 10.14
C TYR A 262 -3.76 -4.93 10.55
N VAL A 263 -4.77 -4.27 11.09
CA VAL A 263 -4.67 -2.89 11.55
C VAL A 263 -5.19 -2.80 12.98
N ILE A 264 -4.37 -2.21 13.85
CA ILE A 264 -4.80 -1.71 15.16
C ILE A 264 -5.14 -0.23 14.95
N PRO A 265 -6.42 0.18 15.01
CA PRO A 265 -6.80 1.56 14.72
C PRO A 265 -6.26 2.52 15.78
N GLY A 266 -5.75 3.65 15.32
CA GLY A 266 -5.51 4.80 16.17
C GLY A 266 -6.84 5.45 16.52
N SER A 267 -7.19 5.50 17.81
CA SER A 267 -8.44 6.13 18.24
C SER A 267 -8.18 7.23 19.27
N ALA A 268 -9.21 8.05 19.53
CA ALA A 268 -9.18 9.03 20.63
C ALA A 268 -8.96 8.38 22.01
N LYS A 269 -9.25 7.07 22.14
CA LYS A 269 -8.88 6.22 23.26
C LYS A 269 -7.69 5.34 22.83
N PRO A 270 -6.46 5.66 23.24
CA PRO A 270 -5.29 4.89 22.83
C PRO A 270 -5.42 3.43 23.26
N VAL A 271 -5.05 2.50 22.37
CA VAL A 271 -4.91 1.09 22.71
C VAL A 271 -3.55 0.91 23.39
N LYS A 272 -3.56 0.30 24.57
CA LYS A 272 -2.34 -0.03 25.32
C LYS A 272 -1.77 -1.35 24.82
N LEU A 273 -0.60 -1.29 24.20
CA LEU A 273 0.10 -2.47 23.69
C LEU A 273 1.34 -2.76 24.52
N THR A 274 1.60 -4.03 24.84
CA THR A 274 2.85 -4.43 25.51
C THR A 274 3.88 -4.81 24.46
N VAL A 275 5.03 -4.15 24.45
CA VAL A 275 6.15 -4.51 23.58
C VAL A 275 6.84 -5.74 24.16
N VAL A 276 6.88 -6.85 23.41
CA VAL A 276 7.56 -8.07 23.86
C VAL A 276 8.96 -8.22 23.26
N ALA A 277 9.16 -7.74 22.04
CA ALA A 277 10.45 -7.82 21.36
C ALA A 277 10.64 -6.65 20.41
N VAL A 278 11.89 -6.20 20.30
CA VAL A 278 12.36 -5.22 19.32
C VAL A 278 13.60 -5.81 18.66
N GLN A 279 13.57 -6.00 17.34
CA GLN A 279 14.59 -6.73 16.60
C GLN A 279 14.98 -5.98 15.32
N THR A 280 16.25 -6.03 14.96
CA THR A 280 16.68 -5.60 13.63
C THR A 280 16.10 -6.52 12.56
N ALA A 281 16.04 -6.08 11.30
CA ALA A 281 15.66 -6.94 10.17
C ALA A 281 16.49 -8.24 10.14
N LYS A 282 17.80 -8.13 10.36
CA LYS A 282 18.73 -9.26 10.34
C LYS A 282 18.45 -10.24 11.47
N ASP A 283 18.24 -9.75 12.70
CA ASP A 283 17.99 -10.62 13.85
C ASP A 283 16.61 -11.29 13.76
N PHE A 284 15.58 -10.55 13.34
CA PHE A 284 14.23 -11.09 13.14
C PHE A 284 14.21 -12.22 12.12
N CYS A 285 14.98 -12.08 11.04
CA CYS A 285 15.08 -13.06 9.95
C CYS A 285 16.14 -14.15 10.16
N ARG A 286 16.74 -14.28 11.34
CA ARG A 286 17.60 -15.43 11.63
C ARG A 286 16.75 -16.71 11.81
N PRO A 287 17.27 -17.88 11.37
CA PRO A 287 16.59 -19.17 11.47
C PRO A 287 16.26 -19.58 12.92
#